data_AF-A0A1G0A7N7-F1
#
_entry.id   AF-A0A1G0A7N7-F1
#
_cell.length_a   1.000
_cell.length_b   1.000
_cell.length_c   1.000
_cell.angle_alpha   90.00
_cell.angle_beta   90.00
_cell.angle_gamma   90.00
#
_symmetry.space_group_name_H-M   'P 1'
#
loop_
_entity.id
_entity.type
_entity.pdbx_description
1 polymer ?
#
loop_
_entity_poly.entity_id
_entity_poly.type
_entity_poly.pdbx_seq_one_letter_code
_entity_poly.pdbx_strand_id
1 'polypeptide(L)'
;MSPRSKAEIVRQLARKYGVEKDNILAFGDGLMDVPLLAEAGVAVGIHSNGKLREHVHFETSDYQEAHRWLLERGALAPAKPAQKD
;
A
#
# COMPACT_ATOMS: atom_id res chain seq x y z
N MET A 1 13.29 -11.55 5.67
CA MET A 1 13.12 -10.09 5.71
C MET A 1 12.28 -9.72 6.93
N SER A 2 12.69 -8.72 7.72
CA SER A 2 11.89 -8.26 8.87
C SER A 2 10.80 -7.27 8.43
N PRO A 3 9.74 -7.03 9.23
CA PRO A 3 8.72 -6.02 8.94
C PRO A 3 9.30 -4.61 8.78
N ARG A 4 10.23 -4.25 9.68
CA ARG A 4 10.97 -2.98 9.61
C ARG A 4 11.76 -2.84 8.31
N SER A 5 12.40 -3.92 7.87
CA SER A 5 13.17 -3.92 6.62
C SER A 5 12.28 -3.64 5.40
N LYS A 6 11.05 -4.17 5.36
CA LYS A 6 10.09 -3.90 4.27
C LYS A 6 9.69 -2.43 4.20
N ALA A 7 9.29 -1.84 5.33
CA ALA A 7 8.93 -0.43 5.42
C ALA A 7 10.10 0.48 5.02
N GLU A 8 11.31 0.14 5.44
CA GLU A 8 12.50 0.91 5.11
C GLU A 8 12.84 0.90 3.62
N ILE A 9 12.68 -0.25 2.95
CA ILE A 9 12.83 -0.34 1.50
C ILE A 9 11.81 0.56 0.78
N VAL A 10 10.53 0.54 1.19
CA VAL A 10 9.50 1.41 0.60
C VAL A 10 9.87 2.89 0.76
N ARG A 11 10.28 3.32 1.97
CA ARG A 11 10.72 4.70 2.22
C ARG A 11 11.95 5.10 1.41
N GLN A 12 12.90 4.19 1.22
CA GLN A 12 14.09 4.46 0.41
C GLN A 12 13.73 4.61 -1.08
N LEU A 13 12.84 3.75 -1.60
CA LEU A 13 12.36 3.87 -2.98
C LEU A 13 11.55 5.15 -3.18
N ALA A 14 10.63 5.46 -2.27
CA ALA A 14 9.83 6.68 -2.32
C ALA A 14 10.72 7.94 -2.40
N ARG A 15 11.74 8.02 -1.53
CA ARG A 15 12.73 9.10 -1.57
C ARG A 15 13.57 9.12 -2.84
N LYS A 16 14.05 7.95 -3.29
CA LYS A 16 14.90 7.84 -4.49
C LYS A 16 14.17 8.34 -5.74
N TYR A 17 12.87 8.09 -5.84
CA TYR A 17 12.07 8.41 -7.02
C TYR A 17 11.21 9.67 -6.86
N GLY A 18 11.23 10.33 -5.70
CA GLY A 18 10.37 11.50 -5.44
C GLY A 18 8.89 11.14 -5.49
N VAL A 19 8.51 10.01 -4.88
CA VAL A 19 7.14 9.53 -4.81
C VAL A 19 6.57 9.85 -3.44
N GLU A 20 5.52 10.67 -3.40
CA GLU A 20 4.75 10.93 -2.19
C GLU A 20 4.03 9.68 -1.69
N LYS A 21 3.86 9.58 -0.37
CA LYS A 21 3.16 8.46 0.28
C LYS A 21 1.78 8.19 -0.33
N ASP A 22 1.03 9.24 -0.63
CA ASP A 22 -0.32 9.16 -1.21
C ASP A 22 -0.34 8.50 -2.60
N ASN A 23 0.81 8.47 -3.28
CA ASN A 23 0.99 7.81 -4.58
C ASN A 23 1.50 6.36 -4.45
N ILE A 24 1.55 5.80 -3.24
CA ILE A 24 2.00 4.42 -2.99
C ILE A 24 0.78 3.53 -2.74
N LEU A 25 0.67 2.47 -3.55
CA LEU A 25 -0.26 1.36 -3.37
C LEU A 25 0.50 0.16 -2.80
N ALA A 26 0.06 -0.35 -1.64
CA ALA A 26 0.66 -1.51 -0.99
C ALA A 26 -0.36 -2.63 -0.80
N PHE A 27 0.11 -3.86 -1.00
CA PHE A 27 -0.61 -5.09 -0.72
C PHE A 27 0.10 -5.88 0.39
N GLY A 28 -0.66 -6.47 1.30
CA GLY A 28 -0.14 -7.32 2.36
C GLY A 28 -1.08 -8.48 2.68
N ASP A 29 -0.53 -9.57 3.21
CA ASP A 29 -1.28 -10.80 3.53
C ASP A 29 -1.20 -11.17 5.02
N GLY A 30 -0.35 -10.48 5.80
CA GLY A 30 -0.23 -10.73 7.22
C GLY A 30 0.43 -9.61 8.01
N LEU A 31 0.48 -9.78 9.34
CA LEU A 31 0.97 -8.76 10.28
C LEU A 31 2.41 -8.29 10.02
N MET A 32 3.21 -9.10 9.33
CA MET A 32 4.56 -8.75 8.93
C MET A 32 4.60 -7.59 7.91
N ASP A 33 3.48 -7.31 7.25
CA ASP A 33 3.35 -6.26 6.26
C ASP A 33 2.85 -4.95 6.83
N VAL A 34 2.33 -4.94 8.06
CA VAL A 34 1.76 -3.73 8.68
C VAL A 34 2.70 -2.52 8.59
N PRO A 35 4.02 -2.65 8.86
CA PRO A 35 4.92 -1.52 8.69
C PRO A 35 5.04 -1.03 7.24
N LEU A 36 4.95 -1.90 6.23
CA LEU A 36 4.99 -1.49 4.83
C LEU A 36 3.67 -0.86 4.38
N LEU A 37 2.54 -1.38 4.87
CA LEU A 37 1.20 -0.86 4.60
C LEU A 37 1.05 0.55 5.17
N ALA A 38 1.68 0.82 6.32
CA ALA A 38 1.74 2.14 6.92
C ALA A 38 2.55 3.17 6.10
N GLU A 39 3.37 2.75 5.14
CA GLU A 39 4.10 3.63 4.23
C GLU A 39 3.34 3.94 2.94
N ALA A 40 2.09 3.47 2.81
CA ALA A 40 1.26 3.65 1.63
C ALA A 40 0.05 4.57 1.90
N GLY A 41 -0.32 5.36 0.90
CA GLY A 41 -1.59 6.09 0.89
C GLY A 41 -2.78 5.19 0.62
N VAL A 42 -2.56 4.06 -0.09
CA VAL A 42 -3.56 3.02 -0.29
C VAL A 42 -2.98 1.66 0.09
N ALA A 43 -3.42 1.12 1.22
CA ALA A 43 -3.14 -0.25 1.66
C ALA A 43 -4.33 -1.20 1.40
N VAL A 44 -4.06 -2.39 0.85
CA VAL A 44 -5.03 -3.47 0.61
C VAL A 44 -4.55 -4.78 1.26
N GLY A 45 -5.43 -5.42 2.02
CA GLY A 45 -5.22 -6.76 2.56
C GLY A 45 -5.72 -7.82 1.59
N ILE A 46 -4.89 -8.79 1.23
CA ILE A 46 -5.26 -9.93 0.38
C ILE A 46 -5.02 -11.23 1.13
N HIS A 47 -6.05 -12.09 1.21
CA HIS A 47 -5.98 -13.39 1.90
C HIS A 47 -5.50 -13.30 3.37
N SER A 48 -5.71 -12.15 4.03
CA SER A 48 -5.20 -11.87 5.38
C SER A 48 -6.02 -12.48 6.51
N ASN A 49 -7.18 -13.09 6.20
CA ASN A 49 -8.06 -13.75 7.16
C ASN A 49 -8.42 -12.85 8.36
N GLY A 50 -8.69 -11.56 8.11
CA GLY A 50 -9.08 -10.60 9.15
C GLY A 50 -7.92 -9.96 9.91
N LYS A 51 -6.69 -10.45 9.77
CA LYS A 51 -5.53 -9.98 10.55
C LYS A 51 -5.13 -8.54 10.23
N LEU A 52 -5.56 -8.01 9.08
CA LEU A 52 -5.13 -6.70 8.60
C LEU A 52 -6.23 -5.65 8.63
N ARG A 53 -7.46 -5.97 9.08
CA ARG A 53 -8.63 -5.07 9.03
C ARG A 53 -8.40 -3.67 9.59
N GLU A 54 -7.59 -3.53 10.64
CA GLU A 54 -7.28 -2.25 11.27
C GLU A 54 -6.10 -1.50 10.61
N HIS A 55 -5.47 -2.09 9.60
CA HIS A 55 -4.23 -1.61 8.98
C HIS A 55 -4.36 -1.35 7.47
N VAL A 56 -5.53 -1.64 6.87
CA VAL A 56 -5.77 -1.52 5.43
C VAL A 56 -7.06 -0.76 5.16
N HIS A 57 -7.18 -0.18 3.97
CA HIS A 57 -8.41 0.48 3.54
C HIS A 57 -9.45 -0.50 2.98
N PHE A 58 -8.99 -1.67 2.54
CA PHE A 58 -9.82 -2.72 1.98
C PHE A 58 -9.18 -4.08 2.21
N GLU A 59 -9.99 -5.08 2.52
CA GLU A 59 -9.53 -6.45 2.75
C GLU A 59 -10.41 -7.41 1.93
N THR A 60 -9.80 -8.27 1.14
CA THR A 60 -10.51 -9.30 0.38
C THR A 60 -9.63 -10.54 0.20
N SER A 61 -10.24 -11.65 -0.22
CA SER A 61 -9.54 -12.83 -0.74
C SER A 61 -9.69 -12.97 -2.25
N ASP A 62 -10.29 -11.99 -2.94
CA ASP A 62 -10.51 -12.01 -4.38
C ASP A 62 -9.77 -10.85 -5.06
N TYR A 63 -8.80 -11.19 -5.91
CA TYR A 63 -8.05 -10.21 -6.70
C TYR A 63 -8.94 -9.39 -7.66
N GLN A 64 -10.05 -9.96 -8.16
CA GLN A 64 -11.00 -9.23 -8.99
C GLN A 64 -11.78 -8.19 -8.19
N GLU A 65 -12.10 -8.50 -6.94
CA GLU A 65 -12.73 -7.55 -6.03
C GLU A 65 -11.77 -6.41 -5.67
N ALA A 66 -10.51 -6.73 -5.36
CA ALA A 66 -9.47 -5.73 -5.12
C ALA A 66 -9.25 -4.82 -6.34
N HIS A 67 -9.22 -5.40 -7.55
CA HIS A 67 -9.08 -4.63 -8.78
C HIS A 67 -10.26 -3.67 -8.99
N ARG A 68 -11.50 -4.15 -8.81
CA ARG A 68 -12.70 -3.32 -8.92
C ARG A 68 -12.70 -2.18 -7.91
N TRP A 69 -12.38 -2.49 -6.66
CA TRP A 69 -12.28 -1.50 -5.59
C TRP A 69 -11.25 -0.40 -5.90
N LEU A 70 -10.10 -0.76 -6.48
CA LEU A 70 -9.08 0.21 -6.90
C LEU A 70 -9.55 1.12 -8.04
N LEU A 71 -10.29 0.57 -9.02
CA LEU A 71 -10.88 1.34 -10.11
C LEU A 71 -11.90 2.35 -9.59
N GLU A 72 -12.81 1.92 -8.71
CA GLU A 72 -13.84 2.78 -8.12
C GLU A 72 -13.26 3.92 -7.29
N ARG A 73 -12.12 3.69 -6.63
CA ARG A 73 -11.39 4.70 -5.86
C ARG A 73 -10.62 5.70 -6.74
N GLY A 74 -10.48 5.44 -8.04
CA GLY A 74 -9.57 6.21 -8.90
C GLY A 74 -8.09 6.01 -8.56
N ALA A 75 -7.74 4.90 -7.89
CA ALA A 75 -6.38 4.63 -7.42
C ALA A 75 -5.38 4.36 -8.56
N LEU A 76 -5.86 4.20 -9.80
CA LEU A 76 -5.03 4.07 -11.01
C LEU A 76 -4.73 5.42 -11.68
N ALA A 77 -5.16 6.54 -11.10
CA ALA A 77 -4.77 7.85 -11.59
C ALA A 77 -3.23 8.00 -11.52
N PRO A 78 -2.59 8.59 -12.55
CA PRO A 78 -1.14 8.77 -12.55
C PRO A 78 -0.69 9.57 -11.33
N ALA A 79 0.39 9.09 -10.69
CA ALA A 79 0.98 9.74 -9.54
C ALA A 79 1.31 11.21 -9.85
N LYS A 80 0.86 12.13 -8.98
CA LYS A 80 1.31 13.52 -9.08
C LYS A 80 2.80 13.56 -8.70
N PRO A 81 3.67 14.16 -9.52
CA PRO A 81 5.08 14.30 -9.16
C PRO A 81 5.19 15.08 -7.83
N ALA A 82 6.09 14.64 -6.94
CA ALA A 82 6.39 15.38 -5.72
C ALA A 82 6.76 16.82 -6.08
N GLN A 83 6.14 17.78 -5.40
CA GLN A 83 6.46 19.19 -5.58
C GLN A 83 7.86 19.40 -5.00
N LYS A 84 8.81 19.82 -5.85
CA LYS A 84 10.14 20.20 -5.39
C LYS A 84 10.04 21.58 -4.77
N ASP A 85 10.25 21.66 -3.46
CA ASP A 85 10.60 22.91 -2.76
C ASP A 85 11.96 23.44 -3.22
#